data_AF-A0A0F9PI24-F1
#
_entry.id   AF-A0A0F9PI24-F1
#
_cell.length_a   1.000
_cell.length_b   1.000
_cell.length_c   1.000
_cell.angle_alpha   90.00
_cell.angle_beta   90.00
_cell.angle_gamma   90.00
#
_symmetry.space_group_name_H-M   'P 1'
#
loop_
_entity.id
_entity.type
_entity.pdbx_description
1 polymer ?
#
loop_
_entity_poly.entity_id
_entity_poly.type
_entity_poly.pdbx_seq_one_letter_code
_entity_poly.pdbx_strand_id
1 'polypeptide(L)' 'MGKNKKKLVIIGLDCASPKTMFKDFLNDCPNIKIMLEHGVHGKLRTCDPPITIPAWMVMSTGKKAGTLGLYGFRHRKGNS' A
#
# COMPACT_ATOMS: atom_id res chain seq x y z
N MET A 1 -36.55 -5.90 -3.08
CA MET A 1 -35.32 -5.81 -3.91
C MET A 1 -34.24 -5.10 -3.10
N GLY A 2 -33.20 -5.82 -2.68
CA GLY A 2 -32.14 -5.27 -1.80
C GLY A 2 -31.31 -4.19 -2.50
N LYS A 3 -31.05 -3.07 -1.81
CA LYS A 3 -30.20 -1.98 -2.29
C LYS A 3 -28.84 -2.52 -2.76
N ASN A 4 -28.49 -2.22 -4.02
CA ASN A 4 -27.20 -2.57 -4.61
C ASN A 4 -26.10 -1.74 -3.92
N LYS A 5 -25.48 -2.29 -2.85
CA LYS A 5 -24.43 -1.60 -2.11
C LYS A 5 -23.19 -1.47 -2.99
N LYS A 6 -22.65 -0.26 -3.11
CA LYS A 6 -21.35 -0.02 -3.74
C LYS A 6 -20.29 -0.85 -3.00
N LYS A 7 -19.53 -1.65 -3.74
CA LYS A 7 -18.39 -2.42 -3.21
C LYS A 7 -17.12 -1.62 -3.43
N LEU A 8 -16.21 -1.66 -2.47
CA LEU A 8 -14.89 -1.04 -2.53
C LEU A 8 -13.83 -2.15 -2.54
N VAL A 9 -12.81 -1.99 -3.39
CA VAL A 9 -11.62 -2.85 -3.42
C VAL A 9 -10.41 -1.97 -3.15
N ILE A 10 -9.54 -2.41 -2.25
CA ILE A 10 -8.25 -1.79 -1.94
C ILE A 10 -7.16 -2.78 -2.33
N ILE A 11 -6.20 -2.35 -3.15
CA ILE A 11 -5.13 -3.19 -3.67
C ILE A 11 -3.79 -2.57 -3.25
N GLY A 12 -2.94 -3.36 -2.60
CA GLY A 12 -1.53 -3.04 -2.40
C GLY A 12 -0.67 -3.82 -3.39
N LEU A 13 0.29 -3.16 -4.03
CA LEU A 13 1.27 -3.81 -4.90
C LEU A 13 2.63 -3.74 -4.20
N ASP A 14 3.17 -4.87 -3.75
CA ASP A 14 4.49 -4.91 -3.12
C ASP A 14 5.60 -4.77 -4.18
N CYS A 15 6.73 -4.17 -3.81
CA CYS A 15 7.85 -3.84 -4.71
C CYS A 15 7.50 -2.93 -5.92
N ALA A 16 6.31 -2.32 -5.92
CA ALA A 16 5.80 -1.53 -7.04
C ALA A 16 6.12 -0.03 -6.88
N SER A 17 7.42 0.33 -6.91
CA SER A 17 7.82 1.73 -6.77
C SER A 17 7.18 2.63 -7.84
N PRO A 18 7.01 3.95 -7.59
CA PRO A 18 6.43 4.85 -8.59
C PRO A 18 7.18 4.85 -9.92
N LYS A 19 8.51 4.72 -9.90
CA LYS A 19 9.33 4.60 -11.12
C LYS A 19 8.97 3.31 -11.86
N THR A 20 8.96 2.18 -11.17
CA THR A 20 8.65 0.88 -11.75
C THR A 20 7.26 0.88 -12.40
N MET A 21 6.22 1.29 -11.67
CA MET A 21 4.85 1.21 -12.18
C MET A 21 4.50 2.28 -13.21
N PHE A 22 4.91 3.53 -12.99
CA PHE A 22 4.44 4.67 -13.78
C PHE A 22 5.44 5.14 -14.84
N LYS A 23 6.62 4.52 -14.91
CA LYS A 23 7.60 4.76 -15.98
C LYS A 23 7.94 3.46 -16.71
N ASP A 24 8.48 2.48 -16.00
CA ASP A 24 9.11 1.32 -16.63
C ASP A 24 8.06 0.34 -17.20
N PHE A 25 6.93 0.14 -16.53
CA PHE A 25 5.89 -0.85 -16.90
C PHE A 25 4.54 -0.26 -17.33
N LEU A 26 4.41 1.07 -17.41
CA LEU A 26 3.10 1.70 -17.62
C LEU A 26 2.44 1.24 -18.94
N ASN A 27 3.24 1.09 -20.00
CA ASN A 27 2.74 0.68 -21.31
C ASN A 27 2.34 -0.81 -21.37
N ASP A 28 2.93 -1.65 -20.50
CA ASP A 28 2.61 -3.08 -20.40
C ASP A 28 1.39 -3.34 -19.49
N CYS A 29 0.93 -2.31 -18.78
CA CYS A 29 -0.13 -2.39 -17.78
C CYS A 29 -1.37 -1.56 -18.19
N PRO A 30 -2.16 -1.99 -19.19
CA PRO A 30 -3.24 -1.19 -19.76
C PRO A 30 -4.31 -0.78 -18.73
N ASN A 31 -4.64 -1.67 -17.78
CA ASN A 31 -5.60 -1.36 -16.73
C ASN A 31 -5.09 -0.28 -15.76
N ILE A 32 -3.80 -0.29 -15.43
CA ILE A 32 -3.19 0.76 -14.60
C ILE A 32 -3.20 2.08 -15.35
N LYS A 33 -2.83 2.08 -16.64
CA LYS A 33 -2.85 3.26 -17.48
C LYS A 33 -4.24 3.91 -17.54
N ILE A 34 -5.29 3.13 -17.79
CA ILE A 34 -6.68 3.63 -17.80
C ILE A 34 -7.06 4.23 -16.45
N MET A 35 -6.67 3.60 -15.33
CA MET A 35 -6.93 4.12 -13.98
C MET A 35 -6.22 5.44 -13.69
N LEU A 36 -5.03 5.68 -14.25
CA LEU A 36 -4.34 6.96 -14.12
C LEU A 36 -5.00 8.05 -14.96
N GLU A 37 -5.40 7.74 -16.20
CA GLU A 37 -6.03 8.70 -17.14
C GLU A 37 -7.42 9.15 -16.68
N HIS A 38 -8.19 8.26 -16.04
CA HIS A 38 -9.59 8.53 -15.63
C HIS A 38 -9.77 8.64 -14.11
N GLY A 39 -8.67 8.62 -13.35
CA GLY A 39 -8.67 8.63 -11.89
C GLY A 39 -7.86 9.79 -11.30
N VAL A 40 -7.58 9.68 -10.00
CA VAL A 40 -6.75 10.63 -9.26
C VAL A 40 -5.55 9.87 -8.69
N HIS A 41 -4.36 10.40 -8.91
CA HIS A 41 -3.13 9.80 -8.41
C HIS A 41 -2.13 10.86 -7.93
N GLY A 42 -1.24 10.45 -7.02
CA GLY A 42 -0.23 11.32 -6.44
C GLY A 42 0.79 10.54 -5.64
N LYS A 43 1.93 11.17 -5.34
CA LYS A 43 2.98 10.55 -4.54
C LYS A 43 2.56 10.51 -3.07
N LEU A 44 2.58 9.33 -2.46
CA LEU A 44 2.36 9.15 -1.03
C LEU A 44 3.66 8.84 -0.30
N ARG A 45 3.74 9.23 0.97
CA ARG A 45 4.80 8.83 1.88
C ARG A 45 4.45 7.48 2.51
N THR A 46 5.40 6.56 2.50
CA THR A 46 5.27 5.25 3.15
C THR A 46 5.44 5.35 4.67
N CYS A 47 5.24 4.24 5.40
CA CYS A 47 5.52 4.17 6.82
C CYS A 47 7.01 4.11 7.14
N ASP A 48 7.36 4.40 8.39
CA ASP A 48 8.69 4.24 8.94
C ASP A 48 8.65 3.11 10.01
N PRO A 49 9.39 1.99 9.85
CA PRO A 49 10.30 1.68 8.73
C PRO A 49 9.56 1.23 7.45
N PRO A 50 10.12 1.49 6.25
CA PRO A 50 9.47 1.20 4.96
C PRO A 50 9.69 -0.25 4.53
N ILE A 51 9.16 -1.19 5.31
CA ILE A 51 9.28 -2.64 5.06
C ILE A 51 7.90 -3.31 5.08
N THR A 52 7.79 -4.45 4.38
CA THR A 52 6.53 -5.13 4.06
C THR A 52 5.58 -5.24 5.27
N ILE A 53 6.01 -5.85 6.39
CA ILE A 53 5.12 -6.10 7.54
C ILE A 53 4.46 -4.82 8.09
N PRO A 54 5.23 -3.79 8.52
CA PRO A 54 4.67 -2.50 8.90
C PRO A 54 3.80 -1.85 7.82
N ALA A 55 4.23 -1.87 6.55
CA ALA A 55 3.53 -1.15 5.47
C ALA A 55 2.10 -1.66 5.25
N TRP A 56 1.91 -2.99 5.18
CA TRP A 56 0.58 -3.59 5.03
C TRP A 56 -0.32 -3.27 6.21
N MET A 57 0.20 -3.39 7.43
CA MET A 57 -0.60 -3.14 8.64
C MET A 57 -0.97 -1.67 8.81
N VAL A 58 -0.06 -0.76 8.49
CA VAL A 58 -0.33 0.69 8.46
C VAL A 58 -1.40 1.00 7.42
N MET A 59 -1.30 0.44 6.21
CA MET A 59 -2.30 0.62 5.15
C MET A 59 -3.69 0.11 5.57
N SER A 60 -3.77 -1.08 6.16
CA SER A 60 -5.06 -1.70 6.53
C SER A 60 -5.73 -1.07 7.75
N THR A 61 -4.96 -0.43 8.64
CA THR A 61 -5.49 0.10 9.91
C THR A 61 -5.52 1.62 10.00
N GLY A 62 -4.78 2.33 9.14
CA GLY A 62 -4.57 3.78 9.24
C GLY A 62 -3.76 4.21 10.47
N LYS A 63 -3.16 3.27 11.22
CA LYS A 63 -2.35 3.56 12.42
C LYS A 63 -0.87 3.58 12.10
N LYS A 64 -0.09 4.31 12.89
CA LYS A 64 1.37 4.34 12.78
C LYS A 64 1.98 3.01 13.24
N ALA A 65 3.08 2.60 12.61
CA ALA A 65 3.82 1.38 12.97
C ALA A 65 4.14 1.30 14.48
N GLY A 66 4.50 2.43 15.09
CA GLY A 66 4.77 2.49 16.53
C GLY A 66 3.54 2.27 17.41
N THR A 67 2.36 2.74 17.00
CA THR A 67 1.09 2.45 17.69
C THR A 67 0.73 0.97 17.59
N LEU A 68 1.09 0.32 16.49
CA LEU A 68 0.89 -1.11 16.27
C LEU A 68 1.97 -1.97 16.96
N GLY A 69 3.09 -1.36 17.40
CA GLY A 69 4.25 -2.08 17.91
C GLY A 69 4.95 -2.94 16.85
N LEU A 70 4.77 -2.65 15.56
CA LEU A 70 5.28 -3.47 14.45
C LEU A 70 6.47 -2.78 13.77
N TYR A 71 7.63 -3.42 13.80
CA TYR A 71 8.87 -2.85 13.26
C TYR A 71 9.63 -3.81 12.33
N GLY A 72 9.08 -4.98 12.04
CA GLY A 72 9.66 -5.98 11.13
C GLY A 72 9.32 -7.41 11.53
N PHE A 73 10.09 -8.36 11.02
CA PHE A 73 9.90 -9.80 11.28
C PHE A 73 10.31 -10.24 12.69
N ARG A 74 11.11 -9.41 13.39
CA ARG A 74 11.67 -9.74 14.69
C ARG A 74 11.25 -8.69 15.71
N HIS A 75 10.78 -9.17 16.86
CA HIS A 75 10.63 -8.35 18.06
C HIS A 75 11.79 -8.63 19.00
N ARG A 76 12.37 -7.56 19.55
CA ARG A 76 13.34 -7.69 20.65
C ARG A 76 12.61 -8.32 21.84
N LYS A 77 12.97 -9.54 22.22
CA LYS A 77 12.59 -10.08 23.53
C LYS A 77 13.34 -9.28 24.60
N GLY A 78 12.63 -8.72 25.56
CA GLY A 78 13.24 -8.02 26.69
C GLY A 78 13.99 -9.04 27.51
N ASN A 79 15.31 -9.03 27.42
CA ASN A 79 16.32 -9.56 28.34
C ASN A 79 17.67 -9.29 27.68
N SER A 80 18.32 -8.21 28.10
CA SER A 80 19.73 -7.95 27.89
C SER A 80 20.35 -7.80 29.25
#